data_AF-O58334-F1
#
_entry.id   AF-O58334-F1
#
_cell.length_a   1.000
_cell.length_b   1.000
_cell.length_c   1.000
_cell.angle_alpha   90.00
_cell.angle_beta   90.00
_cell.angle_gamma   90.00
#
_symmetry.space_group_name_H-M   'P 1'
#
loop_
_entity.id
_entity.type
_entity.pdbx_description
1 polymer ?
#
loop_
_entity_poly.entity_id
_entity_poly.type
_entity_poly.pdbx_seq_one_letter_code
_entity_poly.pdbx_strand_id
1 'polypeptide(L)'
;MEMYKVGRYLVDSLQIYFPASLEIQEELINNGFYVPRSPDRKVSMPIPIVYSDFGGRVISIERLIPPEWLEISPEQLGWEETYLENKRGFKLPKEEVYVDVSISNDSIIFELDVKNYHLERTSIRGINPEKWKNWVMFYIDLKYVDEFINALREHIPAFENKTRVIREKQQGGKEVTYYAKVNVKNFSLCLGCFDLAQRYLQIKAKEHCNIYPGSPTCNDSLSKLKLRLEYDPSITTFAKVGIAKISGKRPQIMVKLTSTETKTIRGILKPEIKGKARGKLVYCDHREKRQYIALDLFDFYKALVSTKKYEGKLPTDD
;
A
#
# COMPACT_ATOMS: atom_id res chain seq x y z
N MET A 1 -8.76 -27.71 -4.08
CA MET A 1 -8.72 -27.01 -2.79
C MET A 1 -9.94 -26.11 -2.76
N GLU A 2 -10.84 -26.33 -1.82
CA GLU A 2 -12.13 -25.63 -1.79
C GLU A 2 -11.93 -24.20 -1.28
N MET A 3 -12.43 -23.23 -2.04
CA MET A 3 -12.41 -21.82 -1.63
C MET A 3 -13.82 -21.40 -1.28
N TYR A 4 -14.01 -20.94 -0.05
CA TYR A 4 -15.29 -20.38 0.39
C TYR A 4 -15.27 -18.87 0.20
N LYS A 5 -16.24 -18.32 -0.52
CA LYS A 5 -16.35 -16.86 -0.72
C LYS A 5 -17.11 -16.24 0.44
N VAL A 6 -16.46 -15.35 1.18
CA VAL A 6 -17.08 -14.58 2.27
C VAL A 6 -17.90 -13.43 1.71
N GLY A 7 -17.31 -12.67 0.78
CA GLY A 7 -17.98 -11.49 0.22
C GLY A 7 -17.05 -10.65 -0.63
N ARG A 8 -17.60 -9.54 -1.12
CA ARG A 8 -16.86 -8.51 -1.85
C ARG A 8 -17.18 -7.16 -1.23
N TYR A 9 -16.15 -6.47 -0.75
CA TYR A 9 -16.33 -5.24 0.02
C TYR A 9 -15.66 -4.07 -0.68
N LEU A 10 -16.34 -2.94 -0.69
CA LEU A 10 -15.75 -1.68 -1.11
C LEU A 10 -14.74 -1.22 -0.05
N VAL A 11 -13.57 -0.80 -0.51
CA VAL A 11 -12.48 -0.29 0.32
C VAL A 11 -12.59 1.24 0.38
N ASP A 12 -12.67 1.78 1.58
CA ASP A 12 -12.74 3.23 1.80
C ASP A 12 -11.44 3.94 1.42
N SER A 13 -10.31 3.28 1.66
CA SER A 13 -9.03 3.70 1.10
C SER A 13 -8.02 2.56 1.06
N LEU A 14 -7.18 2.56 0.03
CA LEU A 14 -6.04 1.67 -0.14
C LEU A 14 -4.77 2.51 -0.20
N GLN A 15 -3.71 2.04 0.45
CA GLN A 15 -2.39 2.65 0.36
C GLN A 15 -1.31 1.57 0.30
N ILE A 16 -0.50 1.59 -0.75
CA ILE A 16 0.66 0.69 -0.92
C ILE A 16 1.91 1.55 -1.08
N TYR A 17 2.74 1.55 -0.04
CA TYR A 17 3.98 2.30 0.05
C TYR A 17 5.13 1.48 -0.51
N PHE A 18 5.17 1.30 -1.84
CA PHE A 18 6.35 0.74 -2.50
C PHE A 18 7.67 1.46 -2.17
N PRO A 19 7.70 2.78 -1.86
CA PRO A 19 8.93 3.42 -1.38
C PRO A 19 9.46 2.80 -0.09
N ALA A 20 8.61 2.14 0.70
CA ALA A 20 9.01 1.47 1.93
C ALA A 20 9.68 0.11 1.72
N SER A 21 9.74 -0.39 0.48
CA SER A 21 10.50 -1.57 0.09
C SER A 21 11.89 -1.16 -0.34
N LEU A 22 12.90 -1.61 0.42
CA LEU A 22 14.29 -1.46 0.02
C LEU A 22 14.65 -2.40 -1.13
N GLU A 23 13.93 -3.51 -1.28
CA GLU A 23 14.10 -4.44 -2.38
C GLU A 23 13.79 -3.74 -3.72
N ILE A 24 12.65 -3.04 -3.82
CA ILE A 24 12.29 -2.30 -5.05
C ILE A 24 13.28 -1.16 -5.31
N GLN A 25 13.71 -0.45 -4.26
CA GLN A 25 14.73 0.59 -4.41
C GLN A 25 16.03 0.04 -4.98
N GLU A 26 16.52 -1.06 -4.41
CA GLU A 26 17.76 -1.70 -4.83
C GLU A 26 17.65 -2.26 -6.25
N GLU A 27 16.53 -2.90 -6.60
CA GLU A 27 16.27 -3.39 -7.95
C GLU A 27 16.34 -2.26 -9.00
N LEU A 28 15.68 -1.13 -8.73
CA LEU A 28 15.71 0.02 -9.63
C LEU A 28 17.12 0.61 -9.74
N ILE A 29 17.83 0.79 -8.62
CA ILE A 29 19.20 1.32 -8.61
C ILE A 29 20.15 0.40 -9.40
N ASN A 30 20.08 -0.91 -9.18
CA ASN A 30 20.93 -1.90 -9.85
C ASN A 30 20.68 -1.95 -11.37
N ASN A 31 19.49 -1.53 -11.81
CA ASN A 31 19.12 -1.41 -13.21
C ASN A 31 19.31 0.02 -13.77
N GLY A 32 20.05 0.87 -13.06
CA GLY A 32 20.51 2.19 -13.54
C GLY A 32 19.57 3.35 -13.28
N PHE A 33 18.46 3.15 -12.56
CA PHE A 33 17.55 4.24 -12.22
C PHE A 33 18.10 5.07 -11.05
N TYR A 34 17.98 6.39 -11.15
CA TYR A 34 18.30 7.31 -10.07
C TYR A 34 17.11 7.53 -9.14
N VAL A 35 17.00 6.69 -8.11
CA VAL A 35 15.97 6.80 -7.08
C VAL A 35 16.54 7.49 -5.82
N PRO A 36 15.92 8.57 -5.29
CA PRO A 36 14.68 9.22 -5.74
C PRO A 36 14.91 10.27 -6.82
N ARG A 37 16.18 10.59 -7.12
CA ARG A 37 16.58 11.59 -8.11
C ARG A 37 18.06 11.41 -8.44
N SER A 38 18.49 11.95 -9.57
CA SER A 38 19.90 12.03 -9.94
C SER A 38 20.69 12.98 -9.03
N PRO A 39 22.02 12.80 -8.88
CA PRO A 39 22.86 13.69 -8.07
C PRO A 39 22.82 15.16 -8.53
N ASP A 40 22.77 15.38 -9.84
CA ASP A 40 22.67 16.71 -10.47
C ASP A 40 21.23 17.29 -10.45
N ARG A 41 20.26 16.53 -9.92
CA ARG A 41 18.83 16.87 -9.81
C ARG A 41 18.09 17.05 -11.13
N LYS A 42 18.68 16.67 -12.27
CA LYS A 42 18.02 16.74 -13.58
C LYS A 42 16.86 15.75 -13.71
N VAL A 43 16.98 14.58 -13.06
CA VAL A 43 15.92 13.56 -13.07
C VAL A 43 15.33 13.42 -11.68
N SER A 44 14.00 13.52 -11.57
CA SER A 44 13.26 13.26 -10.33
C SER A 44 12.41 12.00 -10.48
N MET A 45 12.72 10.98 -9.69
CA MET A 45 12.10 9.66 -9.73
C MET A 45 11.84 9.09 -8.32
N PRO A 46 10.95 9.69 -7.51
CA PRO A 46 10.44 9.01 -6.32
C PRO A 46 9.76 7.70 -6.72
N ILE A 47 9.93 6.65 -5.91
CA ILE A 47 9.08 5.47 -6.07
C ILE A 47 7.63 5.89 -5.75
N PRO A 48 6.65 5.44 -6.55
CA PRO A 48 5.26 5.80 -6.34
C PRO A 48 4.65 5.08 -5.13
N ILE A 49 3.83 5.80 -4.38
CA ILE A 49 2.82 5.22 -3.48
C ILE A 49 1.55 5.04 -4.32
N VAL A 50 0.97 3.85 -4.32
CA VAL A 50 -0.37 3.63 -4.88
C VAL A 50 -1.38 4.00 -3.81
N TYR A 51 -2.24 4.98 -4.10
CA TYR A 51 -3.26 5.46 -3.17
C TYR A 51 -4.62 5.46 -3.86
N SER A 52 -5.65 4.99 -3.15
CA SER A 52 -7.04 5.11 -3.58
C SER A 52 -7.92 5.63 -2.44
N ASP A 53 -8.84 6.57 -2.72
CA ASP A 53 -9.82 7.11 -1.77
C ASP A 53 -11.26 7.08 -2.34
N PHE A 54 -12.14 6.31 -1.70
CA PHE A 54 -13.54 6.22 -2.11
C PHE A 54 -14.31 7.54 -1.96
N GLY A 55 -13.91 8.39 -1.01
CA GLY A 55 -14.57 9.68 -0.79
C GLY A 55 -14.27 10.73 -1.87
N GLY A 56 -13.27 10.48 -2.72
CA GLY A 56 -12.58 11.54 -3.44
C GLY A 56 -11.80 12.44 -2.49
N ARG A 57 -10.90 13.27 -3.03
CA ARG A 57 -10.02 14.09 -2.20
C ARG A 57 -9.48 15.30 -2.94
N VAL A 58 -9.28 16.40 -2.22
CA VAL A 58 -8.41 17.49 -2.68
C VAL A 58 -7.00 17.28 -2.16
N ILE A 59 -6.01 17.25 -3.06
CA ILE A 59 -4.61 16.98 -2.74
C ILE A 59 -3.69 17.99 -3.42
N SER A 60 -2.62 18.41 -2.73
CA SER A 60 -1.64 19.33 -3.28
C SER A 60 -0.69 18.64 -4.25
N ILE A 61 -0.20 19.40 -5.24
CA ILE A 61 0.79 18.92 -6.23
C ILE A 61 2.08 18.41 -5.57
N GLU A 62 2.41 18.89 -4.38
CA GLU A 62 3.61 18.49 -3.64
C GLU A 62 3.58 17.00 -3.24
N ARG A 63 2.37 16.44 -3.04
CA ARG A 63 2.17 15.05 -2.65
C ARG A 63 1.95 14.10 -3.81
N LEU A 64 1.54 14.60 -4.97
CA LEU A 64 1.27 13.77 -6.14
C LEU A 64 2.53 13.48 -6.96
N ILE A 65 2.55 12.31 -7.60
CA ILE A 65 3.18 12.18 -8.91
C ILE A 65 2.14 12.70 -9.90
N PRO A 66 2.37 13.89 -10.46
CA PRO A 66 1.31 14.59 -11.17
C PRO A 66 1.14 14.03 -12.61
N PRO A 67 0.00 14.27 -13.26
CA PRO A 67 -0.32 13.68 -14.56
C PRO A 67 0.72 14.01 -15.65
N GLU A 68 1.35 15.18 -15.55
CA GLU A 68 2.40 15.62 -16.47
C GLU A 68 3.65 14.73 -16.40
N TRP A 69 3.92 14.10 -15.26
CA TRP A 69 5.01 13.11 -15.13
C TRP A 69 4.66 11.76 -15.75
N LEU A 70 3.41 11.59 -16.15
CA LEU A 70 2.84 10.43 -16.81
C LEU A 70 2.50 10.71 -18.28
N GLU A 71 2.84 11.90 -18.81
CA GLU A 71 2.47 12.33 -20.17
C GLU A 71 0.97 12.12 -20.45
N ILE A 72 0.12 12.48 -19.48
CA ILE A 72 -1.34 12.49 -19.60
C ILE A 72 -1.89 13.77 -18.97
N SER A 73 -3.07 14.19 -19.42
CA SER A 73 -3.73 15.37 -18.87
C SER A 73 -4.55 15.04 -17.62
N PRO A 74 -4.76 16.00 -16.70
CA PRO A 74 -5.67 15.83 -15.56
C PRO A 74 -7.08 15.36 -15.96
N GLU A 75 -7.60 15.87 -17.09
CA GLU A 75 -8.94 15.54 -17.60
C GLU A 75 -9.06 14.06 -17.98
N GLN A 76 -7.99 13.44 -18.50
CA GLN A 76 -7.97 12.00 -18.80
C GLN A 76 -8.08 11.13 -17.54
N LEU A 77 -7.75 11.69 -16.37
CA LEU A 77 -7.92 11.04 -15.07
C LEU A 77 -9.21 11.49 -14.36
N GLY A 78 -9.99 12.38 -14.96
CA GLY A 78 -11.16 13.01 -14.34
C GLY A 78 -10.80 13.94 -13.18
N TRP A 79 -9.57 14.49 -13.15
CA TRP A 79 -9.11 15.39 -12.11
C TRP A 79 -9.46 16.84 -12.46
N GLU A 80 -9.90 17.59 -11.45
CA GLU A 80 -10.18 19.03 -11.57
C GLU A 80 -9.04 19.83 -10.90
N GLU A 81 -8.41 20.74 -11.63
CA GLU A 81 -7.38 21.62 -11.05
C GLU A 81 -8.01 22.59 -10.03
N THR A 82 -7.30 22.80 -8.92
CA THR A 82 -7.74 23.69 -7.83
C THR A 82 -6.55 24.26 -7.05
N TYR A 83 -6.81 25.07 -6.03
CA TYR A 83 -5.80 25.68 -5.18
C TYR A 83 -6.06 25.38 -3.70
N LEU A 84 -5.05 24.83 -3.03
CA LEU A 84 -5.00 24.60 -1.59
C LEU A 84 -3.96 25.56 -0.99
N GLU A 85 -4.37 26.50 -0.15
CA GLU A 85 -3.45 27.44 0.52
C GLU A 85 -2.51 28.14 -0.48
N ASN A 86 -3.06 28.62 -1.60
CA ASN A 86 -2.34 29.25 -2.74
C ASN A 86 -1.35 28.33 -3.48
N LYS A 87 -1.39 27.02 -3.24
CA LYS A 87 -0.62 26.03 -4.01
C LYS A 87 -1.52 25.28 -4.97
N ARG A 88 -1.00 25.00 -6.16
CA ARG A 88 -1.65 24.13 -7.14
C ARG A 88 -1.97 22.77 -6.52
N GLY A 89 -3.17 22.29 -6.77
CA GLY A 89 -3.65 21.00 -6.34
C GLY A 89 -4.69 20.46 -7.31
N PHE A 90 -5.21 19.29 -7.00
CA PHE A 90 -6.26 18.65 -7.77
C PHE A 90 -7.34 18.13 -6.85
N LYS A 91 -8.59 18.24 -7.30
CA LYS A 91 -9.73 17.52 -6.77
C LYS A 91 -9.86 16.23 -7.58
N LEU A 92 -9.60 15.12 -6.90
CA LEU A 92 -9.65 13.79 -7.46
C LEU A 92 -11.08 13.26 -7.36
N PRO A 93 -11.55 12.50 -8.38
CA PRO A 93 -12.85 11.85 -8.32
C PRO A 93 -12.86 10.77 -7.24
N LYS A 94 -14.03 10.18 -6.99
CA LYS A 94 -14.12 8.98 -6.17
C LYS A 94 -13.35 7.85 -6.85
N GLU A 95 -12.53 7.16 -6.08
CA GLU A 95 -11.74 6.05 -6.58
C GLU A 95 -12.29 4.73 -6.05
N GLU A 96 -12.28 3.69 -6.89
CA GLU A 96 -12.91 2.42 -6.57
C GLU A 96 -11.88 1.32 -6.40
N VAL A 97 -11.89 0.71 -5.21
CA VAL A 97 -11.16 -0.50 -4.88
C VAL A 97 -12.12 -1.45 -4.18
N TYR A 98 -12.13 -2.70 -4.63
CA TYR A 98 -12.83 -3.77 -3.92
C TYR A 98 -11.82 -4.74 -3.32
N VAL A 99 -12.24 -5.41 -2.26
CA VAL A 99 -11.56 -6.58 -1.74
C VAL A 99 -12.49 -7.77 -1.78
N ASP A 100 -12.13 -8.77 -2.58
CA ASP A 100 -12.78 -10.07 -2.57
C ASP A 100 -12.19 -10.88 -1.42
N VAL A 101 -13.06 -11.32 -0.51
CA VAL A 101 -12.68 -12.06 0.69
C VAL A 101 -13.08 -13.50 0.52
N SER A 102 -12.11 -14.39 0.73
CA SER A 102 -12.32 -15.83 0.69
C SER A 102 -11.58 -16.54 1.81
N ILE A 103 -12.03 -17.74 2.14
CA ILE A 103 -11.37 -18.64 3.07
C ILE A 103 -10.82 -19.82 2.26
N SER A 104 -9.58 -20.17 2.55
CA SER A 104 -8.93 -21.35 1.99
C SER A 104 -8.08 -21.97 3.08
N ASN A 105 -8.40 -23.21 3.46
CA ASN A 105 -7.81 -23.90 4.61
C ASN A 105 -7.90 -23.05 5.90
N ASP A 106 -6.76 -22.79 6.54
CA ASP A 106 -6.61 -21.99 7.76
C ASP A 106 -6.34 -20.50 7.48
N SER A 107 -6.60 -20.04 6.24
CA SER A 107 -6.27 -18.69 5.79
C SER A 107 -7.48 -17.91 5.30
N ILE A 108 -7.55 -16.63 5.68
CA ILE A 108 -8.43 -15.63 5.06
C ILE A 108 -7.62 -14.86 4.00
N ILE A 109 -8.14 -14.80 2.79
CA ILE A 109 -7.49 -14.20 1.63
C ILE A 109 -8.26 -12.94 1.24
N PHE A 110 -7.53 -11.83 1.14
CA PHE A 110 -7.97 -10.54 0.65
C PHE A 110 -7.36 -10.32 -0.73
N GLU A 111 -8.17 -10.46 -1.78
CA GLU A 111 -7.76 -10.17 -3.15
C GLU A 111 -8.20 -8.76 -3.53
N LEU A 112 -7.25 -7.90 -3.87
CA LEU A 112 -7.50 -6.49 -4.16
C LEU A 112 -7.82 -6.31 -5.64
N ASP A 113 -9.02 -5.79 -5.93
CA ASP A 113 -9.44 -5.36 -7.25
C ASP A 113 -9.43 -3.83 -7.32
N VAL A 114 -8.34 -3.27 -7.83
CA VAL A 114 -8.08 -1.83 -7.88
C VAL A 114 -8.50 -1.29 -9.24
N LYS A 115 -9.63 -0.57 -9.29
CA LYS A 115 -10.17 0.01 -10.53
C LYS A 115 -9.61 1.41 -10.78
N ASN A 116 -9.66 2.26 -9.77
CA ASN A 116 -9.19 3.64 -9.85
C ASN A 116 -8.30 3.96 -8.64
N TYR A 117 -7.24 4.72 -8.91
CA TYR A 117 -6.25 5.12 -7.93
C TYR A 117 -5.39 6.24 -8.54
N HIS A 118 -4.59 6.86 -7.69
CA HIS A 118 -3.59 7.83 -8.08
C HIS A 118 -2.22 7.46 -7.50
N LEU A 119 -1.20 8.16 -7.97
CA LEU A 119 0.17 8.00 -7.48
C LEU A 119 0.53 9.19 -6.58
N GLU A 120 0.87 8.89 -5.33
CA GLU A 120 1.52 9.86 -4.44
C GLU A 120 3.05 9.67 -4.49
N ARG A 121 3.80 10.72 -4.16
CA ARG A 121 5.24 10.66 -3.90
C ARG A 121 5.51 10.93 -2.43
N THR A 122 6.55 10.29 -1.93
CA THR A 122 7.11 10.62 -0.62
C THR A 122 7.73 12.01 -0.67
N SER A 123 7.52 12.85 0.34
CA SER A 123 8.12 14.18 0.35
C SER A 123 9.65 14.09 0.20
N ILE A 124 10.22 14.95 -0.67
CA ILE A 124 11.63 14.92 -1.09
C ILE A 124 12.61 15.00 0.11
N ARG A 125 12.14 15.48 1.28
CA ARG A 125 12.92 15.57 2.53
C ARG A 125 13.15 14.24 3.25
N GLY A 126 12.71 13.10 2.71
CA GLY A 126 13.21 11.83 3.19
C GLY A 126 12.59 10.62 2.51
N ILE A 127 13.35 9.97 1.61
CA ILE A 127 13.36 8.51 1.64
C ILE A 127 14.00 8.14 2.99
N ASN A 128 13.17 8.06 4.03
CA ASN A 128 13.57 7.49 5.32
C ASN A 128 12.69 6.26 5.53
N PRO A 129 12.95 5.14 4.82
CA PRO A 129 12.14 3.94 4.89
C PRO A 129 12.06 3.37 6.30
N GLU A 130 13.05 3.66 7.12
CA GLU A 130 13.08 3.43 8.58
C GLU A 130 11.84 3.94 9.33
N LYS A 131 11.20 5.02 8.84
CA LYS A 131 10.03 5.63 9.51
C LYS A 131 8.72 4.92 9.18
N TRP A 132 8.68 4.16 8.09
CA TRP A 132 7.47 3.45 7.68
C TRP A 132 7.43 2.07 8.34
N LYS A 133 6.59 1.94 9.36
CA LYS A 133 6.34 0.63 9.98
C LYS A 133 5.42 -0.20 9.09
N ASN A 134 4.30 0.40 8.71
CA ASN A 134 3.31 -0.20 7.81
C ASN A 134 3.68 0.13 6.35
N TRP A 135 3.43 -0.80 5.42
CA TRP A 135 3.70 -0.58 4.00
C TRP A 135 2.52 -0.89 3.06
N VAL A 136 1.53 -1.66 3.52
CA VAL A 136 0.25 -1.88 2.81
C VAL A 136 -0.88 -1.70 3.80
N MET A 137 -1.89 -0.93 3.43
CA MET A 137 -3.01 -0.60 4.31
C MET A 137 -4.28 -0.53 3.49
N PHE A 138 -5.32 -1.21 3.92
CA PHE A 138 -6.67 -1.02 3.38
C PHE A 138 -7.69 -0.95 4.51
N TYR A 139 -8.77 -0.22 4.24
CA TYR A 139 -9.82 0.08 5.20
C TYR A 139 -11.18 -0.26 4.59
N ILE A 140 -11.99 -1.01 5.31
CA ILE A 140 -13.37 -1.37 4.93
C ILE A 140 -14.30 -0.67 5.92
N ASP A 141 -15.49 -0.25 5.50
CA ASP A 141 -16.48 0.34 6.41
C ASP A 141 -16.76 -0.56 7.62
N LEU A 142 -16.73 0.02 8.83
CA LEU A 142 -16.97 -0.72 10.08
C LEU A 142 -18.36 -1.35 10.13
N LYS A 143 -19.34 -0.84 9.36
CA LYS A 143 -20.69 -1.43 9.31
C LYS A 143 -20.69 -2.92 8.94
N TYR A 144 -19.65 -3.40 8.25
CA TYR A 144 -19.52 -4.80 7.84
C TYR A 144 -18.91 -5.70 8.92
N VAL A 145 -18.48 -5.17 10.09
CA VAL A 145 -17.73 -5.96 11.09
C VAL A 145 -18.53 -7.15 11.63
N ASP A 146 -19.84 -6.96 11.82
CA ASP A 146 -20.73 -8.03 12.27
C ASP A 146 -20.93 -9.11 11.23
N GLU A 147 -21.08 -8.70 9.97
CA GLU A 147 -21.17 -9.62 8.84
C GLU A 147 -19.89 -10.48 8.75
N PHE A 148 -18.71 -9.85 8.81
CA PHE A 148 -17.43 -10.57 8.84
C PHE A 148 -17.35 -11.56 10.01
N ILE A 149 -17.65 -11.12 11.23
CA ILE A 149 -17.58 -11.99 12.42
C ILE A 149 -18.54 -13.18 12.28
N ASN A 150 -19.75 -12.96 11.78
CA ASN A 150 -20.73 -14.03 11.64
C ASN A 150 -20.32 -15.02 10.54
N ALA A 151 -19.90 -14.53 9.38
CA ALA A 151 -19.45 -15.37 8.27
C ALA A 151 -18.22 -16.21 8.64
N LEU A 152 -17.28 -15.65 9.40
CA LEU A 152 -16.06 -16.37 9.80
C LEU A 152 -16.31 -17.38 10.92
N ARG A 153 -17.31 -17.14 11.79
CA ARG A 153 -17.57 -18.01 12.96
C ARG A 153 -17.83 -19.46 12.56
N GLU A 154 -18.48 -19.69 11.43
CA GLU A 154 -18.83 -21.04 10.94
C GLU A 154 -17.60 -21.88 10.56
N HIS A 155 -16.44 -21.22 10.35
CA HIS A 155 -15.19 -21.86 9.94
C HIS A 155 -14.16 -21.95 11.08
N ILE A 156 -14.55 -21.58 12.30
CA ILE A 156 -13.65 -21.52 13.45
C ILE A 156 -14.16 -22.46 14.56
N PRO A 157 -13.32 -23.35 15.12
CA PRO A 157 -13.72 -24.18 16.26
C PRO A 157 -14.12 -23.32 17.45
N ALA A 158 -15.00 -23.78 18.36
CA ALA A 158 -15.37 -23.03 19.55
C ALA A 158 -14.16 -22.82 20.50
N PHE A 159 -13.93 -21.59 20.98
CA PHE A 159 -12.76 -21.25 21.81
C PHE A 159 -12.91 -19.89 22.56
N GLU A 160 -11.96 -19.58 23.45
CA GLU A 160 -11.91 -18.29 24.16
C GLU A 160 -11.43 -17.10 23.32
N ASN A 161 -12.28 -16.08 23.19
CA ASN A 161 -12.08 -14.90 22.37
C ASN A 161 -11.21 -13.80 23.02
N LYS A 162 -9.99 -14.11 23.47
CA LYS A 162 -9.09 -13.09 24.02
C LYS A 162 -7.77 -13.01 23.27
N THR A 163 -7.56 -11.90 22.58
CA THR A 163 -6.22 -11.46 22.13
C THR A 163 -5.91 -10.07 22.68
N ARG A 164 -4.62 -9.73 22.77
CA ARG A 164 -4.16 -8.43 23.26
C ARG A 164 -4.47 -7.35 22.22
N VAL A 165 -5.36 -6.44 22.59
CA VAL A 165 -5.66 -5.23 21.80
C VAL A 165 -4.69 -4.11 22.15
N ILE A 166 -4.12 -3.50 21.13
CA ILE A 166 -3.19 -2.37 21.22
C ILE A 166 -3.87 -1.14 20.67
N ARG A 167 -3.82 -0.05 21.44
CA ARG A 167 -4.23 1.28 20.98
C ARG A 167 -3.04 1.99 20.35
N GLU A 168 -3.21 2.56 19.16
CA GLU A 168 -2.19 3.38 18.49
C GLU A 168 -2.83 4.66 17.96
N LYS A 169 -2.18 5.80 18.24
CA LYS A 169 -2.51 7.11 17.66
C LYS A 169 -1.45 7.46 16.61
N GLN A 170 -1.89 7.81 15.41
CA GLN A 170 -1.01 8.23 14.30
C GLN A 170 -1.40 9.64 13.82
N GLN A 171 -0.53 10.25 13.00
CA GLN A 171 -0.76 11.54 12.34
C GLN A 171 -1.18 12.68 13.29
N GLY A 172 -0.48 12.81 14.42
CA GLY A 172 -0.81 13.84 15.42
C GLY A 172 -2.14 13.61 16.13
N GLY A 173 -2.66 12.37 16.12
CA GLY A 173 -3.95 12.01 16.73
C GLY A 173 -5.12 11.97 15.76
N LYS A 174 -4.92 12.35 14.48
CA LYS A 174 -5.96 12.28 13.44
C LYS A 174 -6.40 10.87 13.11
N GLU A 175 -5.57 9.88 13.41
CA GLU A 175 -5.91 8.47 13.28
C GLU A 175 -5.79 7.78 14.64
N VAL A 176 -6.89 7.16 15.09
CA VAL A 176 -6.93 6.34 16.30
C VAL A 176 -7.30 4.92 15.90
N THR A 177 -6.52 3.96 16.36
CA THR A 177 -6.71 2.55 16.03
C THR A 177 -6.69 1.67 17.28
N TYR A 178 -7.48 0.60 17.23
CA TYR A 178 -7.41 -0.53 18.15
C TYR A 178 -7.19 -1.79 17.32
N TYR A 179 -6.04 -2.44 17.48
CA TYR A 179 -5.68 -3.60 16.66
C TYR A 179 -5.09 -4.74 17.48
N ALA A 180 -5.15 -5.94 16.93
CA ALA A 180 -4.34 -7.07 17.34
C ALA A 180 -3.38 -7.46 16.21
N LYS A 181 -2.28 -8.15 16.57
CA LYS A 181 -1.35 -8.71 15.58
C LYS A 181 -1.93 -10.01 15.05
N VAL A 182 -1.91 -10.17 13.74
CA VAL A 182 -2.38 -11.35 13.01
C VAL A 182 -1.25 -11.86 12.14
N ASN A 183 -1.03 -13.17 12.16
CA ASN A 183 0.03 -13.79 11.37
C ASN A 183 -0.28 -13.67 9.87
N VAL A 184 0.74 -13.31 9.10
CA VAL A 184 0.66 -13.25 7.64
C VAL A 184 1.10 -14.60 7.10
N LYS A 185 0.22 -15.27 6.36
CA LYS A 185 0.47 -16.59 5.75
C LYS A 185 1.11 -16.43 4.37
N ASN A 186 0.67 -15.42 3.62
CA ASN A 186 1.20 -15.11 2.29
C ASN A 186 0.81 -13.68 1.86
N PHE A 187 1.47 -13.12 0.86
CA PHE A 187 1.02 -11.95 0.11
C PHE A 187 1.77 -11.90 -1.22
N SER A 188 1.19 -11.23 -2.20
CA SER A 188 1.85 -10.91 -3.47
C SER A 188 1.36 -9.57 -3.98
N LEU A 189 2.25 -8.58 -4.04
CA LEU A 189 1.93 -7.21 -4.46
C LEU A 189 2.98 -6.71 -5.45
N CYS A 190 2.55 -6.17 -6.59
CA CYS A 190 3.44 -5.84 -7.70
C CYS A 190 3.27 -4.40 -8.16
N LEU A 191 4.34 -3.62 -8.06
CA LEU A 191 4.38 -2.23 -8.52
C LEU A 191 4.07 -2.13 -10.02
N GLY A 192 4.62 -3.04 -10.84
CA GLY A 192 4.39 -3.06 -12.29
C GLY A 192 3.00 -3.51 -12.73
N CYS A 193 2.15 -3.98 -11.81
CA CYS A 193 0.76 -4.36 -12.12
C CYS A 193 -0.23 -3.21 -11.99
N PHE A 194 0.25 -2.01 -11.62
CA PHE A 194 -0.52 -0.78 -11.57
C PHE A 194 -0.21 0.05 -12.82
N ASP A 195 -1.18 0.21 -13.73
CA ASP A 195 -1.00 0.85 -15.05
C ASP A 195 -0.36 2.24 -15.00
N LEU A 196 -0.81 3.12 -14.10
CA LEU A 196 -0.20 4.43 -13.89
C LEU A 196 1.26 4.31 -13.41
N ALA A 197 1.58 3.33 -12.57
CA ALA A 197 2.94 3.13 -12.08
C ALA A 197 3.83 2.51 -13.15
N GLN A 198 3.30 1.61 -13.98
CA GLN A 198 4.02 1.06 -15.12
C GLN A 198 4.33 2.16 -16.14
N ARG A 199 3.34 2.99 -16.48
CA ARG A 199 3.51 4.16 -17.36
C ARG A 199 4.53 5.15 -16.79
N TYR A 200 4.47 5.42 -15.48
CA TYR A 200 5.45 6.23 -14.78
C TYR A 200 6.89 5.71 -14.97
N LEU A 201 7.12 4.43 -14.70
CA LEU A 201 8.43 3.82 -14.84
C LEU A 201 8.93 3.85 -16.30
N GLN A 202 8.03 3.67 -17.28
CA GLN A 202 8.34 3.79 -18.70
C GLN A 202 8.84 5.19 -19.08
N ILE A 203 8.11 6.23 -18.66
CA ILE A 203 8.51 7.62 -18.93
C ILE A 203 9.81 7.96 -18.23
N LYS A 204 9.98 7.51 -16.99
CA LYS A 204 11.22 7.73 -16.24
C LYS A 204 12.41 7.01 -16.87
N ALA A 205 12.24 5.82 -17.45
CA ALA A 205 13.31 5.15 -18.18
C ALA A 205 13.74 5.97 -19.41
N LYS A 206 12.78 6.48 -20.20
CA LYS A 206 13.05 7.36 -21.34
C LYS A 206 13.77 8.64 -20.92
N GLU A 207 13.29 9.29 -19.85
CA GLU A 207 13.91 10.49 -19.29
C GLU A 207 15.38 10.24 -18.89
N HIS A 208 15.67 9.12 -18.20
CA HIS A 208 17.04 8.74 -17.86
C HIS A 208 17.91 8.54 -19.10
N CYS A 209 17.39 7.91 -20.14
CA CYS A 209 18.15 7.65 -21.36
C CYS A 209 18.45 8.90 -22.17
N ASN A 210 17.51 9.85 -22.19
CA ASN A 210 17.72 11.13 -22.85
C ASN A 210 18.79 11.96 -22.14
N ILE A 211 18.84 11.93 -20.80
CA ILE A 211 19.77 12.74 -20.01
C ILE A 211 21.12 12.03 -19.81
N TYR A 212 21.12 10.70 -19.73
CA TYR A 212 22.32 9.86 -19.53
C TYR A 212 22.39 8.76 -20.61
N PRO A 213 22.76 9.11 -21.86
CA PRO A 213 22.95 8.14 -22.92
C PRO A 213 24.04 7.12 -22.50
N GLY A 214 23.68 5.84 -22.43
CA GLY A 214 24.56 4.76 -21.96
C GLY A 214 24.25 4.22 -20.56
N SER A 215 23.26 4.77 -19.86
CA SER A 215 22.74 4.15 -18.63
C SER A 215 22.20 2.73 -18.90
N PRO A 216 22.36 1.77 -17.96
CA PRO A 216 21.75 0.44 -18.06
C PRO A 216 20.23 0.48 -18.29
N THR A 217 19.56 1.57 -17.91
CA THR A 217 18.12 1.77 -18.14
C THR A 217 17.71 1.78 -19.62
N CYS A 218 18.66 1.98 -20.54
CA CYS A 218 18.38 2.17 -21.98
C CYS A 218 18.25 0.89 -22.79
N ASN A 219 18.56 -0.25 -22.21
CA ASN A 219 18.58 -1.55 -22.89
C ASN A 219 17.32 -2.40 -22.60
N ASP A 220 16.13 -1.79 -22.69
CA ASP A 220 14.83 -2.41 -22.35
C ASP A 220 14.75 -3.01 -20.93
N SER A 221 15.39 -2.35 -19.96
CA SER A 221 15.52 -2.84 -18.59
C SER A 221 14.17 -3.09 -17.90
N LEU A 222 13.12 -2.34 -18.26
CA LEU A 222 11.79 -2.43 -17.65
C LEU A 222 11.19 -3.83 -17.73
N SER A 223 11.39 -4.53 -18.85
CA SER A 223 10.88 -5.88 -19.07
C SER A 223 11.56 -6.94 -18.20
N LYS A 224 12.67 -6.60 -17.55
CA LYS A 224 13.49 -7.48 -16.70
C LYS A 224 13.38 -7.13 -15.22
N LEU A 225 12.81 -5.97 -14.89
CA LEU A 225 12.69 -5.52 -13.50
C LEU A 225 11.82 -6.47 -12.69
N LYS A 226 12.33 -6.86 -11.52
CA LYS A 226 11.55 -7.58 -10.51
C LYS A 226 10.75 -6.59 -9.69
N LEU A 227 9.48 -6.38 -10.06
CA LEU A 227 8.60 -5.40 -9.40
C LEU A 227 7.55 -6.03 -8.49
N ARG A 228 7.51 -7.37 -8.41
CA ARG A 228 6.59 -8.12 -7.55
C ARG A 228 7.27 -8.51 -6.26
N LEU A 229 6.69 -8.06 -5.16
CA LEU A 229 7.08 -8.42 -3.82
C LEU A 229 6.19 -9.56 -3.33
N GLU A 230 6.81 -10.68 -2.99
CA GLU A 230 6.14 -11.85 -2.42
C GLU A 230 6.54 -12.07 -0.97
N TYR A 231 5.67 -12.77 -0.25
CA TYR A 231 5.97 -13.24 1.09
C TYR A 231 7.27 -14.06 1.12
N ASP A 232 8.08 -13.75 2.11
CA ASP A 232 9.29 -14.48 2.45
C ASP A 232 9.18 -14.94 3.91
N PRO A 233 9.13 -16.26 4.18
CA PRO A 233 9.01 -16.77 5.54
C PRO A 233 10.22 -16.46 6.43
N SER A 234 11.36 -16.04 5.86
CA SER A 234 12.52 -15.59 6.64
C SER A 234 12.37 -14.18 7.23
N ILE A 235 11.33 -13.44 6.81
CA ILE A 235 11.04 -12.08 7.28
C ILE A 235 9.79 -12.13 8.18
N THR A 236 9.95 -11.81 9.45
CA THR A 236 8.84 -11.64 10.40
C THR A 236 7.91 -10.52 9.95
N THR A 237 6.82 -10.94 9.34
CA THR A 237 5.76 -10.09 8.83
C THR A 237 4.46 -10.38 9.58
N PHE A 238 3.74 -9.35 9.99
CA PHE A 238 2.43 -9.48 10.62
C PHE A 238 1.48 -8.38 10.11
N ALA A 239 0.18 -8.66 10.19
CA ALA A 239 -0.85 -7.68 9.95
C ALA A 239 -1.32 -7.08 11.28
N LYS A 240 -1.50 -5.77 11.30
CA LYS A 240 -2.33 -5.11 12.32
C LYS A 240 -3.76 -5.17 11.83
N VAL A 241 -4.61 -5.89 12.54
CA VAL A 241 -6.04 -6.05 12.20
C VAL A 241 -6.88 -5.51 13.33
N GLY A 242 -7.88 -4.70 13.00
CA GLY A 242 -8.83 -4.22 13.99
C GLY A 242 -9.70 -3.10 13.47
N ILE A 243 -9.99 -2.12 14.33
CA ILE A 243 -10.84 -0.98 14.01
C ILE A 243 -10.04 0.33 14.03
N ALA A 244 -10.41 1.26 13.17
CA ALA A 244 -9.79 2.56 13.03
C ALA A 244 -10.84 3.66 12.92
N LYS A 245 -10.47 4.86 13.35
CA LYS A 245 -11.15 6.11 13.00
C LYS A 245 -10.11 7.11 12.54
N ILE A 246 -10.30 7.60 11.32
CA ILE A 246 -9.54 8.69 10.74
C ILE A 246 -10.44 9.93 10.75
N SER A 247 -9.91 11.08 11.15
CA SER A 247 -10.64 12.36 11.14
C SER A 247 -11.22 12.63 9.75
N GLY A 248 -12.52 12.95 9.71
CA GLY A 248 -13.27 13.18 8.47
C GLY A 248 -13.64 11.91 7.67
N LYS A 249 -13.34 10.71 8.19
CA LYS A 249 -13.81 9.43 7.63
C LYS A 249 -14.67 8.69 8.63
N ARG A 250 -15.63 7.89 8.17
CA ARG A 250 -16.38 6.95 9.04
C ARG A 250 -15.45 5.99 9.79
N PRO A 251 -15.90 5.34 10.88
CA PRO A 251 -15.19 4.20 11.48
C PRO A 251 -14.97 3.07 10.46
N GLN A 252 -13.85 2.35 10.59
CA GLN A 252 -13.41 1.37 9.58
C GLN A 252 -12.85 0.10 10.23
N ILE A 253 -13.05 -1.04 9.59
CA ILE A 253 -12.18 -2.23 9.73
C ILE A 253 -10.86 -1.92 9.02
N MET A 254 -9.74 -2.25 9.64
CA MET A 254 -8.42 -1.85 9.19
C MET A 254 -7.48 -3.05 9.16
N VAL A 255 -6.76 -3.20 8.05
CA VAL A 255 -5.70 -4.20 7.86
C VAL A 255 -4.44 -3.48 7.41
N LYS A 256 -3.33 -3.64 8.15
CA LYS A 256 -2.03 -3.03 7.82
C LYS A 256 -0.89 -4.04 7.89
N LEU A 257 -0.18 -4.27 6.78
CA LEU A 257 1.02 -5.10 6.78
C LEU A 257 2.22 -4.35 7.36
N THR A 258 2.93 -5.04 8.25
CA THR A 258 4.13 -4.57 8.97
C THR A 258 5.20 -5.65 8.95
N SER A 259 6.47 -5.25 8.94
CA SER A 259 7.62 -6.15 9.11
C SER A 259 8.63 -5.57 10.10
N THR A 260 9.47 -6.42 10.70
CA THR A 260 10.39 -6.01 11.77
C THR A 260 11.86 -6.03 11.39
N GLU A 261 12.25 -6.89 10.46
CA GLU A 261 13.62 -7.10 10.01
C GLU A 261 14.14 -5.85 9.33
N THR A 262 15.39 -5.50 9.62
CA THR A 262 16.05 -4.38 8.98
C THR A 262 16.80 -4.82 7.74
N LYS A 263 16.79 -4.00 6.70
CA LYS A 263 17.61 -4.14 5.50
C LYS A 263 18.38 -2.84 5.27
N THR A 264 19.57 -2.97 4.67
CA THR A 264 20.42 -1.86 4.24
C THR A 264 20.76 -2.07 2.78
N ILE A 265 20.71 -1.01 2.00
CA ILE A 265 21.09 -1.02 0.58
C ILE A 265 22.02 0.17 0.30
N ARG A 266 22.74 0.12 -0.83
CA ARG A 266 23.51 1.25 -1.32
C ARG A 266 22.59 2.24 -2.02
N GLY A 267 22.62 3.51 -1.61
CA GLY A 267 21.84 4.57 -2.23
C GLY A 267 22.61 5.37 -3.28
N ILE A 268 21.87 6.16 -4.06
CA ILE A 268 22.44 7.13 -5.02
C ILE A 268 22.91 8.40 -4.31
N LEU A 269 22.06 8.97 -3.45
CA LEU A 269 22.33 10.24 -2.77
C LEU A 269 22.96 10.07 -1.39
N LYS A 270 22.86 8.87 -0.81
CA LYS A 270 23.44 8.50 0.47
C LYS A 270 24.18 7.17 0.29
N PRO A 271 25.36 6.98 0.89
CA PRO A 271 26.11 5.73 0.74
C PRO A 271 25.30 4.52 1.21
N GLU A 272 24.51 4.70 2.28
CA GLU A 272 23.62 3.68 2.82
C GLU A 272 22.20 4.22 3.01
N ILE A 273 21.21 3.37 2.72
CA ILE A 273 19.80 3.58 3.06
C ILE A 273 19.36 2.43 3.94
N LYS A 274 18.88 2.74 5.14
CA LYS A 274 18.37 1.77 6.12
C LYS A 274 16.85 1.79 6.16
N GLY A 275 16.26 0.62 6.36
CA GLY A 275 14.83 0.42 6.29
C GLY A 275 14.42 -0.95 6.79
N LYS A 276 13.21 -1.38 6.44
CA LYS A 276 12.70 -2.71 6.77
C LYS A 276 12.68 -3.59 5.53
N ALA A 277 13.03 -4.86 5.71
CA ALA A 277 12.81 -5.87 4.68
C ALA A 277 11.31 -6.13 4.56
N ARG A 278 10.80 -6.28 3.34
CA ARG A 278 9.34 -6.41 3.09
C ARG A 278 8.94 -7.76 2.54
N GLY A 279 9.84 -8.47 1.90
CA GLY A 279 9.57 -9.73 1.20
C GLY A 279 10.72 -10.05 0.26
N LYS A 280 10.47 -10.98 -0.67
CA LYS A 280 11.38 -11.30 -1.77
C LYS A 280 10.88 -10.67 -3.07
N LEU A 281 11.80 -10.20 -3.90
CA LEU A 281 11.45 -9.72 -5.25
C LEU A 281 11.48 -10.86 -6.26
N VAL A 282 10.41 -10.94 -7.06
CA VAL A 282 10.28 -11.89 -8.15
C VAL A 282 9.90 -11.17 -9.44
N TYR A 283 10.15 -11.84 -10.56
CA TYR A 283 9.72 -11.39 -11.87
C TYR A 283 8.19 -11.49 -11.99
N CYS A 284 7.58 -10.57 -12.73
CA CYS A 284 6.16 -10.61 -13.09
C CYS A 284 5.99 -10.10 -14.50
N ASP A 285 5.26 -10.82 -15.34
CA ASP A 285 4.94 -10.42 -16.72
C ASP A 285 3.78 -9.41 -16.80
N HIS A 286 3.19 -9.09 -15.65
CA HIS A 286 2.09 -8.15 -15.44
C HIS A 286 0.78 -8.48 -16.19
N ARG A 287 0.56 -9.74 -16.60
CA ARG A 287 -0.66 -10.15 -17.32
C ARG A 287 -1.85 -10.38 -16.37
N GLU A 288 -1.67 -11.20 -15.34
CA GLU A 288 -2.77 -11.55 -14.40
C GLU A 288 -3.06 -10.45 -13.38
N LYS A 289 -2.14 -9.50 -13.18
CA LYS A 289 -2.21 -8.34 -12.26
C LYS A 289 -2.67 -8.61 -10.82
N ARG A 290 -2.78 -9.87 -10.41
CA ARG A 290 -3.27 -10.28 -9.10
C ARG A 290 -2.50 -9.65 -7.94
N GLN A 291 -3.24 -9.08 -7.00
CA GLN A 291 -2.75 -8.43 -5.78
C GLN A 291 -3.48 -9.08 -4.59
N TYR A 292 -2.77 -9.70 -3.65
CA TYR A 292 -3.45 -10.34 -2.52
C TYR A 292 -2.65 -10.35 -1.22
N ILE A 293 -3.38 -10.51 -0.12
CA ILE A 293 -2.86 -10.72 1.23
C ILE A 293 -3.61 -11.92 1.83
N ALA A 294 -2.88 -12.90 2.37
CA ALA A 294 -3.44 -14.03 3.10
C ALA A 294 -3.00 -13.97 4.56
N LEU A 295 -3.97 -13.99 5.46
CA LEU A 295 -3.75 -13.93 6.90
C LEU A 295 -4.24 -15.22 7.55
N ASP A 296 -3.71 -15.54 8.72
CA ASP A 296 -4.23 -16.61 9.55
C ASP A 296 -5.70 -16.34 9.92
N LEU A 297 -6.58 -17.27 9.55
CA LEU A 297 -8.03 -17.14 9.68
C LEU A 297 -8.45 -16.98 11.14
N PHE A 298 -7.86 -17.80 12.02
CA PHE A 298 -8.18 -17.84 13.43
C PHE A 298 -7.73 -16.57 14.15
N ASP A 299 -6.50 -16.12 13.90
CA ASP A 299 -5.98 -14.86 14.44
C ASP A 299 -6.76 -13.65 13.93
N PHE A 300 -7.14 -13.65 12.65
CA PHE A 300 -7.97 -12.60 12.06
C PHE A 300 -9.33 -12.49 12.75
N TYR A 301 -10.03 -13.62 12.92
CA TYR A 301 -11.30 -13.68 13.64
C TYR A 301 -11.18 -13.14 15.07
N LYS A 302 -10.18 -13.63 15.83
CA LYS A 302 -9.89 -13.16 17.19
C LYS A 302 -9.65 -11.66 17.25
N ALA A 303 -8.91 -11.12 16.28
CA ALA A 303 -8.64 -9.69 16.20
C ALA A 303 -9.94 -8.91 16.08
N LEU A 304 -10.81 -9.24 15.12
CA LEU A 304 -12.08 -8.54 14.91
C LEU A 304 -12.97 -8.56 16.16
N VAL A 305 -13.21 -9.74 16.73
CA VAL A 305 -14.05 -9.89 17.94
C VAL A 305 -13.50 -9.09 19.11
N SER A 306 -12.17 -9.10 19.30
CA SER A 306 -11.53 -8.40 20.41
C SER A 306 -11.54 -6.89 20.22
N THR A 307 -11.29 -6.41 19.00
CA THR A 307 -11.23 -4.97 18.70
C THR A 307 -12.60 -4.34 18.62
N LYS A 308 -13.65 -5.07 18.20
CA LYS A 308 -15.02 -4.54 18.11
C LYS A 308 -15.51 -3.93 19.42
N LYS A 309 -15.12 -4.50 20.56
CA LYS A 309 -15.47 -3.98 21.91
C LYS A 309 -14.99 -2.55 22.19
N TYR A 310 -14.09 -2.02 21.36
CA TYR A 310 -13.53 -0.68 21.46
C TYR A 310 -14.19 0.32 20.51
N GLU A 311 -15.25 -0.07 19.77
CA GLU A 311 -15.98 0.80 18.85
C GLU A 311 -16.47 2.08 19.54
N GLY A 312 -17.12 1.97 20.70
CA GLY A 312 -17.54 3.12 21.51
C GLY A 312 -16.40 3.96 22.11
N LYS A 313 -15.13 3.58 21.88
CA LYS A 313 -13.93 4.34 22.30
C LYS A 313 -13.20 4.97 21.12
N LEU A 314 -13.73 4.85 19.91
CA LEU A 314 -13.26 5.62 18.76
C LEU A 314 -13.71 7.08 18.92
N PRO A 315 -12.90 8.05 18.45
CA PRO A 315 -13.30 9.46 18.48
C PRO A 315 -14.49 9.71 17.56
N THR A 316 -15.34 10.66 17.94
CA THR A 316 -16.32 11.29 17.05
C THR A 316 -15.62 12.36 16.22
N ASP A 317 -16.14 12.66 15.03
CA ASP A 317 -15.75 13.91 14.37
C ASP A 317 -16.46 15.03 15.14
N ASP A 318 -15.68 15.92 15.76
CA ASP A 318 -16.18 17.15 16.40
C ASP A 318 -16.63 18.17 15.36
#